data_AF-A0ABD0NRN8-F1
#
_entry.id   AF-A0ABD0NRN8-F1
#
_cell.length_a   1.000
_cell.length_b   1.000
_cell.length_c   1.000
_cell.angle_alpha   90.00
_cell.angle_beta   90.00
_cell.angle_gamma   90.00
#
_symmetry.space_group_name_H-M   'P 1'
#
loop_
_entity.id
_entity.type
_entity.pdbx_description
1 polymer ?
#
loop_
_entity_poly.entity_id
_entity_poly.type
_entity_poly.pdbx_seq_one_letter_code
_entity_poly.pdbx_strand_id
1 'polypeptide(L)' 'MALTAILEILDFKGLLLFIVAFLLVADYVKNRKPANYPPSPVSLPFLGNVFNIDSKEPHIYLTK' A
#
# COMPACT_ATOMS: atom_id res chain seq x y z
N MET A 1 -3.41 11.84 -34.59
CA MET A 1 -4.71 11.58 -33.94
C MET A 1 -4.63 10.49 -32.87
N ALA A 2 -4.03 9.33 -33.12
CA ALA A 2 -3.91 8.29 -32.08
C ALA A 2 -2.94 8.65 -30.94
N LEU A 3 -1.80 9.26 -31.24
CA LEU A 3 -0.78 9.61 -30.23
C LEU A 3 -1.28 10.62 -29.18
N THR A 4 -2.03 11.63 -29.62
CA THR A 4 -2.61 12.65 -28.74
C THR A 4 -3.68 12.07 -27.81
N ALA A 5 -4.48 11.12 -28.31
CA ALA A 5 -5.47 10.43 -27.48
C ALA A 5 -4.82 9.56 -26.39
N ILE A 6 -3.65 8.95 -26.68
CA ILE A 6 -2.86 8.20 -25.69
C ILE A 6 -2.28 9.14 -24.63
N LEU A 7 -1.82 10.32 -25.03
CA LEU A 7 -1.30 11.32 -24.09
C LEU A 7 -2.38 11.92 -23.20
N GLU A 8 -3.63 12.08 -23.68
CA GLU A 8 -4.75 12.48 -22.84
C GLU A 8 -5.20 11.37 -21.87
N ILE A 9 -5.02 10.09 -22.19
CA ILE A 9 -5.21 9.00 -21.22
C ILE A 9 -4.13 9.06 -20.12
N LEU A 10 -2.92 9.45 -20.49
CA LEU A 10 -1.81 9.75 -19.58
C LEU A 10 -1.94 11.15 -18.97
N ASP A 11 -3.16 11.53 -18.60
CA ASP A 11 -3.41 12.77 -17.88
C ASP A 11 -2.89 12.71 -16.44
N PHE A 12 -3.07 13.79 -15.68
CA PHE A 12 -2.77 13.83 -14.24
C PHE A 12 -3.30 12.61 -13.47
N LYS A 13 -4.46 12.08 -13.88
CA LYS A 13 -5.06 10.87 -13.31
C LYS A 13 -4.21 9.61 -13.56
N GLY A 14 -3.63 9.48 -14.76
CA GLY A 14 -2.72 8.38 -15.10
C GLY A 14 -1.42 8.45 -14.31
N LEU A 15 -0.86 9.66 -14.16
CA LEU A 15 0.32 9.88 -13.33
C LEU A 15 0.05 9.55 -11.85
N LEU A 16 -1.09 9.97 -11.32
CA LEU A 16 -1.50 9.68 -9.94
C LEU A 16 -1.65 8.16 -9.71
N LEU A 17 -2.31 7.46 -10.63
CA LEU A 17 -2.45 6.00 -10.56
C LEU A 17 -1.10 5.30 -10.66
N PHE A 18 -0.20 5.78 -11.52
CA PHE A 18 1.16 5.24 -11.62
C PHE A 18 1.93 5.42 -10.30
N ILE A 19 1.86 6.60 -9.68
CA ILE A 19 2.50 6.87 -8.39
C ILE A 19 1.94 5.93 -7.31
N VAL A 20 0.60 5.80 -7.21
CA VAL A 20 -0.04 4.91 -6.24
C VAL A 20 0.38 3.45 -6.46
N ALA A 21 0.36 2.97 -7.70
CA ALA A 21 0.78 1.61 -8.04
C ALA A 21 2.27 1.39 -7.73
N PHE A 22 3.14 2.33 -8.08
CA PHE A 22 4.57 2.28 -7.78
C PHE A 22 4.82 2.22 -6.27
N LEU A 23 4.14 3.07 -5.51
CA LEU A 23 4.17 3.10 -4.05
C LEU A 23 3.72 1.75 -3.46
N LEU A 24 2.61 1.19 -3.94
CA LEU A 24 2.14 -0.14 -3.53
C LEU A 24 3.17 -1.24 -3.78
N VAL A 25 3.78 -1.25 -4.97
CA VAL A 25 4.81 -2.24 -5.32
C VAL A 25 6.06 -2.05 -4.47
N ALA A 26 6.50 -0.82 -4.24
CA ALA A 26 7.65 -0.53 -3.39
C ALA A 26 7.41 -0.99 -1.94
N ASP A 27 6.23 -0.73 -1.39
CA ASP A 27 5.84 -1.20 -0.06
C ASP A 27 5.77 -2.73 -0.01
N TYR A 28 5.21 -3.37 -1.03
CA TYR A 28 5.14 -4.83 -1.14
C TYR A 28 6.53 -5.48 -1.19
N VAL A 29 7.47 -4.93 -1.98
CA VAL A 29 8.84 -5.42 -2.09
C VAL A 29 9.58 -5.22 -0.76
N LYS A 30 9.40 -4.06 -0.12
CA LYS A 30 10.04 -3.74 1.17
C LYS A 30 9.52 -4.59 2.32
N ASN A 31 8.22 -4.88 2.34
CA ASN A 31 7.56 -5.72 3.35
C ASN A 31 7.53 -7.21 2.98
N ARG A 32 8.28 -7.62 1.94
CA ARG A 32 8.33 -9.02 1.49
C ARG A 32 8.89 -9.89 2.60
N LYS A 33 8.03 -10.74 3.18
CA LYS A 33 8.41 -11.63 4.27
C LYS A 33 9.32 -12.75 3.75
N PRO A 34 10.34 -13.16 4.52
CA PRO A 34 11.19 -14.29 4.16
C PRO A 34 10.35 -15.58 4.09
N ALA A 35 10.84 -16.56 3.32
CA ALA A 35 10.10 -17.78 2.99
C ALA A 35 9.63 -18.62 4.20
N ASN A 36 10.22 -18.40 5.39
CA ASN A 36 9.92 -19.14 6.61
C ASN A 36 9.18 -18.31 7.67
N TYR A 37 8.62 -17.17 7.28
CA TYR A 37 7.86 -16.31 8.20
C TYR A 37 6.47 -16.90 8.46
N PRO A 38 6.00 -16.98 9.71
CA PRO A 38 4.65 -17.42 10.00
C PRO A 38 3.61 -16.55 9.25
N PRO A 39 2.42 -17.07 8.93
CA PRO A 39 1.38 -16.31 8.25
C PRO A 39 1.05 -15.07 9.07
N SER A 40 1.46 -13.91 8.57
CA SER A 40 1.21 -12.65 9.24
C SER A 40 -0.16 -12.14 8.83
N PRO A 41 -0.91 -11.50 9.74
CA PRO A 41 -2.14 -10.82 9.37
C PRO A 41 -1.86 -9.86 8.22
N VAL A 42 -2.76 -9.84 7.25
CA VAL A 42 -2.64 -8.98 6.07
C VAL A 42 -2.76 -7.54 6.52
N SER A 43 -1.62 -6.86 6.57
CA SER A 43 -1.53 -5.43 6.82
C SER A 43 -1.80 -4.66 5.54
N LEU A 44 -2.53 -3.55 5.62
CA LEU A 44 -2.68 -2.66 4.48
C LEU A 44 -1.33 -2.02 4.12
N PRO A 45 -1.04 -1.83 2.83
CA PRO A 45 0.13 -1.10 2.40
C PRO A 45 0.08 0.32 2.98
N PHE A 46 1.22 0.85 3.43
CA PHE A 46 1.38 2.12 4.17
C PHE A 46 0.81 2.18 5.59
N LEU A 47 -0.38 1.63 5.83
CA LEU A 47 -1.09 1.76 7.11
C LEU A 47 -0.84 0.60 8.08
N GLY A 48 -0.25 -0.51 7.62
CA GLY A 48 0.04 -1.63 8.51
C GLY A 48 -1.24 -2.29 9.04
N ASN A 49 -1.21 -2.72 10.30
CA ASN A 49 -2.34 -3.30 11.03
C ASN A 49 -3.15 -2.26 11.83
N VAL A 50 -3.08 -0.97 11.49
CA VAL A 50 -3.78 0.08 12.27
C VAL A 50 -5.29 -0.15 12.37
N PHE A 51 -5.91 -0.76 11.36
CA PHE A 51 -7.34 -1.15 11.39
C PHE A 51 -7.65 -2.39 12.24
N ASN A 52 -6.62 -3.12 12.68
CA ASN A 52 -6.75 -4.25 13.60
C ASN A 52 -6.53 -3.84 15.05
N ILE A 53 -6.32 -2.55 15.34
CA ILE A 53 -6.22 -2.06 16.72
C ILE A 53 -7.60 -2.16 17.35
N ASP A 54 -7.72 -2.98 18.39
CA ASP A 54 -8.95 -3.08 19.16
C ASP A 54 -9.22 -1.72 19.83
N SER A 55 -10.32 -1.07 19.44
CA SER A 55 -10.70 0.25 19.94
C SER A 55 -11.02 0.25 21.44
N LYS A 56 -11.15 -0.93 22.06
CA LYS A 56 -11.36 -1.04 23.51
C LYS A 56 -10.13 -0.61 24.30
N GLU A 57 -8.93 -0.92 23.81
CA GLU A 57 -7.67 -0.66 24.55
C GLU A 57 -6.51 -0.26 23.60
N PRO A 58 -6.62 0.85 22.85
CA PRO A 58 -5.60 1.25 21.88
C PRO A 58 -4.25 1.58 22.54
N HIS A 59 -4.25 2.02 23.80
CA HIS A 59 -3.04 2.36 24.55
C HIS A 59 -2.12 1.15 24.76
N ILE A 60 -2.66 -0.06 24.89
CA ILE A 60 -1.85 -1.29 25.06
C ILE A 60 -1.10 -1.63 23.76
N TYR A 61 -1.72 -1.43 22.60
CA TYR A 61 -1.11 -1.68 21.29
C TYR A 61 -0.08 -0.61 20.90
N LEU A 62 -0.22 0.62 21.38
CA LEU A 62 0.67 1.74 21.03
C LEU A 62 1.89 1.88 21.98
N THR A 63 1.84 1.27 23.17
CA THR A 63 2.93 1.31 24.16
C THR A 63 3.91 0.13 24.04
N LYS A 64 3.61 -0.88 23.24
CA LYS A 64 4.44 -2.09 23.08
C LYS A 64 5.48 -1.96 21.98
#